data_AF-A0A2N7QDC2-F1
#
_entry.id   AF-A0A2N7QDC2-F1
#
_cell.length_a   1.000
_cell.length_b   1.000
_cell.length_c   1.000
_cell.angle_alpha   90.00
_cell.angle_beta   90.00
_cell.angle_gamma   90.00
#
_symmetry.space_group_name_H-M   'P 1'
#
loop_
_entity.id
_entity.type
_entity.pdbx_description
1 polymer ?
#
loop_
_entity_poly.entity_id
_entity_poly.type
_entity_poly.pdbx_seq_one_letter_code
_entity_poly.pdbx_strand_id
1 'polypeptide(L)'
;MDIPSVLKRQTVTQAAVLIAVISFFSKFFGFFREVLVAKYFGATGTTDAFLVALIIPSSILGLFASGFGTLVIPYYLEKKSQSAEAARRFVNSAFTVWGSIFLAISLLIFIFTPACVHVIAYGFSGERFALAVTLTRYLLVAGLFTVLTGMFTGLF
;
A
#
# COMPACT_ATOMS: atom_id res chain seq x y z
N MET A 1 -20.83 -4.96 33.29
CA MET A 1 -19.66 -5.10 32.38
C MET A 1 -19.24 -3.69 32.01
N ASP A 2 -18.24 -3.16 32.72
CA ASP A 2 -17.72 -1.82 32.48
C ASP A 2 -16.95 -1.80 31.16
N ILE A 3 -17.54 -1.14 30.16
CA ILE A 3 -16.88 -0.88 28.89
C ILE A 3 -15.74 0.09 29.19
N PRO A 4 -14.48 -0.20 28.82
CA PRO A 4 -13.36 0.68 29.10
C PRO A 4 -13.64 2.09 28.57
N SER A 5 -13.36 3.10 29.41
CA SER A 5 -13.65 4.53 29.24
C SER A 5 -13.07 5.18 27.98
N VAL A 6 -12.29 4.43 27.20
CA VAL A 6 -11.66 4.81 25.93
C VAL A 6 -12.69 5.03 24.80
N LEU A 7 -13.91 4.50 24.94
CA LEU A 7 -14.98 4.52 23.93
C LEU A 7 -15.99 5.67 24.09
N LYS A 8 -15.82 6.60 25.04
CA LYS A 8 -16.72 7.76 25.21
C LYS A 8 -16.22 8.93 24.36
N ARG A 9 -17.08 9.46 23.47
CA ARG A 9 -16.88 10.60 22.54
C ARG A 9 -15.51 11.27 22.63
N GLN A 10 -14.52 10.72 21.92
CA GLN A 10 -13.20 11.32 21.87
C GLN A 10 -13.28 12.69 21.19
N THR A 11 -12.68 13.70 21.81
CA THR A 11 -12.47 14.99 21.13
C THR A 11 -11.50 14.76 19.97
N VAL A 12 -11.59 15.59 18.91
CA VAL A 12 -10.70 15.48 17.74
C VAL A 12 -9.22 15.43 18.17
N THR A 13 -8.85 16.17 19.23
CA THR A 13 -7.52 16.15 19.84
C THR A 13 -7.14 14.79 20.41
N GLN A 14 -8.03 14.11 21.14
CA GLN A 14 -7.76 12.79 21.71
C GLN A 14 -7.56 11.73 20.62
N ALA A 15 -8.41 11.76 19.58
CA ALA A 15 -8.27 10.87 18.44
C ALA A 15 -6.96 11.12 17.67
N ALA A 16 -6.60 12.39 17.44
CA ALA A 16 -5.34 12.77 16.79
C ALA A 16 -4.11 12.30 17.58
N VAL A 17 -4.11 12.47 18.91
CA VAL A 17 -3.03 12.00 19.78
C VAL A 17 -2.93 10.47 19.74
N LEU A 18 -4.05 9.76 19.80
CA LEU A 18 -4.06 8.29 19.71
C LEU A 18 -3.48 7.80 18.38
N ILE A 19 -3.90 8.38 17.26
CA ILE A 19 -3.37 8.04 15.93
C ILE A 19 -1.88 8.34 15.85
N ALA A 20 -1.42 9.48 16.39
CA ALA A 20 -0.01 9.85 16.40
C ALA A 20 0.85 8.86 17.20
N VAL A 21 0.39 8.46 18.40
CA VAL A 21 1.08 7.47 19.24
C VAL A 21 1.15 6.11 18.53
N ILE A 22 0.02 5.62 18.00
CA ILE A 22 -0.01 4.35 17.25
C ILE A 22 0.94 4.41 16.05
N SER A 23 0.89 5.51 15.29
CA SER A 23 1.75 5.70 14.11
C SER A 23 3.24 5.76 14.48
N PHE A 24 3.59 6.39 15.60
CA PHE A 24 4.96 6.43 16.11
C PHE A 24 5.47 5.03 16.43
N PHE A 25 4.69 4.23 17.16
CA PHE A 25 5.04 2.85 17.44
C PHE A 25 5.16 2.02 16.15
N SER A 26 4.22 2.13 15.21
CA SER A 26 4.32 1.46 13.91
C SER A 26 5.61 1.80 13.17
N LYS A 27 6.01 3.07 13.15
CA LYS A 27 7.28 3.51 12.55
C LYS A 27 8.49 2.97 13.31
N PHE A 28 8.44 2.95 14.64
CA PHE A 28 9.51 2.40 15.46
C PHE A 28 9.73 0.90 15.21
N PHE A 29 8.66 0.11 15.11
CA PHE A 29 8.75 -1.30 14.71
C PHE A 29 9.26 -1.46 13.26
N GLY A 30 8.84 -0.59 12.34
CA GLY A 30 9.37 -0.55 10.97
C GLY A 30 10.87 -0.29 10.93
N PHE A 31 11.35 0.67 11.73
CA PHE A 31 12.78 0.97 11.88
C PHE A 31 13.53 -0.22 12.50
N PHE A 32 12.98 -0.84 13.55
CA PHE A 32 13.59 -2.01 14.16
C PHE A 32 13.72 -3.18 13.18
N ARG A 33 12.70 -3.40 12.32
CA ARG A 33 12.78 -4.35 11.20
C ARG A 33 13.94 -4.02 10.27
N GLU A 34 14.13 -2.76 9.91
CA GLU A 34 15.25 -2.34 9.04
C GLU A 34 16.62 -2.60 9.69
N VAL A 35 16.76 -2.34 11.00
CA VAL A 35 17.98 -2.66 11.76
C VAL A 35 18.25 -4.17 11.76
N LEU A 36 17.22 -5.01 11.95
CA LEU A 36 17.37 -6.47 11.90
C LEU A 36 17.77 -6.93 10.49
N VAL A 37 17.13 -6.40 9.44
CA VAL A 37 17.50 -6.73 8.06
C VAL A 37 18.95 -6.35 7.78
N ALA A 38 19.37 -5.14 8.16
CA ALA A 38 20.76 -4.71 8.00
C ALA A 38 21.74 -5.59 8.80
N LYS A 39 21.39 -6.00 10.02
CA LYS A 39 22.23 -6.85 10.87
C LYS A 39 22.38 -8.27 10.33
N TYR A 40 21.30 -8.88 9.87
CA TYR A 40 21.31 -10.29 9.43
C TYR A 40 21.70 -10.46 7.96
N PHE A 41 21.34 -9.52 7.10
CA PHE A 41 21.58 -9.63 5.65
C PHE A 41 22.66 -8.67 5.13
N GLY A 42 23.01 -7.60 5.87
CA GLY A 42 24.08 -6.67 5.50
C GLY A 42 23.91 -6.01 4.12
N ALA A 43 24.98 -5.38 3.62
CA ALA A 43 25.09 -4.90 2.24
C ALA A 43 25.44 -6.05 1.29
N THR A 44 24.50 -6.98 1.10
CA THR A 44 24.65 -8.14 0.22
C THR A 44 23.79 -8.00 -1.03
N GLY A 45 24.15 -8.73 -2.09
CA GLY A 45 23.34 -8.76 -3.32
C GLY A 45 21.90 -9.20 -3.08
N THR A 46 21.66 -10.02 -2.05
CA THR A 46 20.33 -10.48 -1.63
C THR A 46 19.48 -9.36 -1.02
N THR A 47 20.07 -8.57 -0.10
CA THR A 47 19.40 -7.39 0.48
C THR A 47 19.05 -6.38 -0.61
N ASP A 48 19.98 -6.11 -1.52
CA ASP A 48 19.75 -5.16 -2.59
C ASP A 48 18.67 -5.64 -3.57
N ALA A 49 18.61 -6.95 -3.86
CA ALA A 49 17.55 -7.55 -4.65
C ALA A 49 16.17 -7.36 -4.01
N PHE A 50 16.08 -7.53 -2.68
CA PHE A 50 14.86 -7.29 -1.93
C PHE A 50 14.46 -5.81 -1.92
N LEU A 51 15.41 -4.90 -1.67
CA LEU A 51 15.16 -3.46 -1.65
C LEU A 51 14.68 -2.94 -3.02
N VAL A 52 15.32 -3.37 -4.10
CA VAL A 52 14.88 -3.03 -5.47
C VAL A 52 13.49 -3.59 -5.75
N ALA A 53 13.23 -4.83 -5.33
CA ALA A 53 11.94 -5.47 -5.54
C ALA A 53 10.77 -4.75 -4.83
N LEU A 54 11.04 -4.00 -3.76
CA LEU A 54 10.05 -3.17 -3.07
C LEU A 54 9.67 -1.90 -3.84
N ILE A 55 10.54 -1.39 -4.71
CA ILE A 55 10.32 -0.10 -5.38
C ILE A 55 9.08 -0.16 -6.27
N ILE A 56 9.01 -1.14 -7.19
CA ILE A 56 7.93 -1.24 -8.18
C ILE A 56 6.56 -1.34 -7.50
N PRO A 57 6.30 -2.29 -6.57
CA PRO A 57 4.99 -2.41 -5.94
C PRO A 57 4.66 -1.16 -5.12
N SER A 58 5.62 -0.63 -4.35
CA SER A 58 5.38 0.53 -3.48
C SER A 58 5.04 1.79 -4.27
N SER A 59 5.67 2.00 -5.43
CA SER A 59 5.37 3.13 -6.31
C SER A 59 3.96 3.06 -6.87
N ILE A 60 3.53 1.90 -7.37
CA ILE A 60 2.18 1.71 -7.92
C ILE A 60 1.15 1.89 -6.81
N LEU A 61 1.37 1.27 -5.65
CA LEU A 61 0.51 1.42 -4.47
C LEU A 61 0.36 2.88 -4.05
N GLY A 62 1.47 3.62 -3.95
CA GLY A 62 1.47 5.03 -3.57
C GLY A 62 0.70 5.91 -4.55
N LEU A 63 0.89 5.70 -5.86
CA LEU A 63 0.15 6.43 -6.89
C LEU A 63 -1.35 6.18 -6.78
N PHE A 64 -1.77 4.93 -6.67
CA PHE A 64 -3.18 4.59 -6.55
C PHE A 64 -3.82 5.08 -5.26
N ALA A 65 -3.11 4.97 -4.13
CA ALA A 65 -3.55 5.47 -2.84
C ALA A 65 -3.81 6.99 -2.90
N SER A 66 -2.82 7.76 -3.37
CA SER A 66 -2.94 9.21 -3.48
C SER A 66 -4.08 9.66 -4.41
N GLY A 67 -4.25 8.99 -5.55
CA GLY A 67 -5.32 9.28 -6.50
C GLY A 67 -6.70 8.95 -5.94
N PHE A 68 -6.81 7.81 -5.27
CA PHE A 68 -8.06 7.38 -4.63
C PHE A 68 -8.49 8.35 -3.54
N GLY A 69 -7.59 8.69 -2.59
CA GLY A 69 -7.90 9.62 -1.50
C GLY A 69 -8.30 11.01 -2.01
N THR A 70 -7.62 11.52 -3.04
CA THR A 70 -7.87 12.87 -3.58
C THR A 70 -9.19 12.97 -4.35
N LEU A 71 -9.56 11.94 -5.12
CA LEU A 71 -10.71 11.99 -6.02
C LEU A 71 -11.96 11.31 -5.45
N VAL A 72 -11.80 10.16 -4.80
CA VAL A 72 -12.93 9.32 -4.39
C VAL A 72 -13.58 9.84 -3.11
N ILE A 73 -12.80 10.32 -2.15
CA ILE A 73 -13.34 10.80 -0.86
C ILE A 73 -14.26 12.02 -1.05
N PRO A 74 -13.86 13.10 -1.75
CA PRO A 74 -14.73 14.27 -1.92
C PRO A 74 -16.00 13.95 -2.71
N TYR A 75 -15.88 13.17 -3.80
CA TYR A 75 -17.03 12.73 -4.60
C TYR A 75 -17.96 11.82 -3.80
N TYR A 76 -17.43 10.94 -2.96
CA TYR A 76 -18.25 10.13 -2.06
C TYR A 76 -19.06 11.01 -1.10
N LEU A 77 -18.43 12.03 -0.50
CA LEU A 77 -19.13 12.96 0.39
C LEU A 77 -20.23 13.75 -0.34
N GLU A 78 -19.98 14.17 -1.58
CA GLU A 78 -20.99 14.81 -2.44
C GLU A 78 -22.16 13.87 -2.77
N LYS A 79 -21.90 12.61 -3.14
CA LYS A 79 -22.99 11.66 -3.42
C LYS A 79 -23.74 11.24 -2.16
N LYS A 80 -23.05 11.19 -1.02
CA LYS A 80 -23.66 10.90 0.28
C LYS A 80 -24.59 12.01 0.76
N SER A 81 -24.30 13.27 0.43
CA SER A 81 -25.21 14.38 0.77
C SER A 81 -26.53 14.34 -0.02
N GLN A 82 -26.53 13.70 -1.20
CA GLN A 82 -27.73 13.51 -2.02
C GLN A 82 -28.58 12.35 -1.52
N SER A 83 -28.02 11.15 -1.40
CA SER A 83 -28.69 9.99 -0.80
C SER A 83 -27.72 8.85 -0.47
N ALA A 84 -28.13 7.96 0.44
CA ALA A 84 -27.37 6.74 0.73
C ALA A 84 -27.25 5.81 -0.49
N GLU A 85 -28.28 5.75 -1.33
CA GLU A 85 -28.32 4.96 -2.56
C GLU A 85 -27.28 5.47 -3.58
N ALA A 86 -27.20 6.80 -3.76
CA ALA A 86 -26.24 7.43 -4.67
C ALA A 86 -24.80 7.19 -4.23
N ALA A 87 -24.52 7.31 -2.93
CA ALA A 87 -23.22 7.00 -2.37
C ALA A 87 -22.83 5.53 -2.59
N ARG A 88 -23.76 4.59 -2.36
CA ARG A 88 -23.51 3.15 -2.57
C ARG A 88 -23.22 2.83 -4.04
N ARG A 89 -23.98 3.40 -4.97
CA ARG A 89 -23.74 3.25 -6.42
C ARG A 89 -22.39 3.81 -6.83
N PHE A 90 -22.00 4.96 -6.28
CA PHE A 90 -20.69 5.55 -6.52
C PHE A 90 -19.57 4.65 -6.01
N VAL A 91 -19.63 4.18 -4.75
CA VAL A 91 -18.61 3.29 -4.18
C VAL A 91 -18.46 2.01 -5.00
N ASN A 92 -19.56 1.37 -5.41
CA ASN A 92 -19.49 0.19 -6.28
C ASN A 92 -18.78 0.50 -7.61
N SER A 93 -19.15 1.61 -8.26
CA SER A 93 -18.57 1.99 -9.55
C SER A 93 -17.09 2.36 -9.40
N ALA A 94 -16.74 3.14 -8.37
CA ALA A 94 -15.37 3.48 -8.04
C ALA A 94 -14.55 2.23 -7.75
N PHE A 95 -15.10 1.29 -6.98
CA PHE A 95 -14.41 0.04 -6.67
C PHE A 95 -14.13 -0.79 -7.93
N THR A 96 -15.14 -0.97 -8.79
CA THR A 96 -14.98 -1.71 -10.05
C THR A 96 -13.97 -1.05 -10.98
N VAL A 97 -14.06 0.27 -11.20
CA VAL A 97 -13.18 0.98 -12.13
C VAL A 97 -11.75 1.07 -11.57
N TRP A 98 -11.58 1.52 -10.34
CA TRP A 98 -10.24 1.68 -9.74
C TRP A 98 -9.55 0.34 -9.54
N GLY A 99 -10.29 -0.66 -9.05
CA GLY A 99 -9.80 -2.02 -8.85
C GLY A 99 -9.43 -2.71 -10.16
N SER A 100 -10.23 -2.56 -11.22
CA SER A 100 -9.93 -3.14 -12.53
C SER A 100 -8.71 -2.50 -13.19
N ILE A 101 -8.56 -1.17 -13.11
CA ILE A 101 -7.37 -0.47 -13.62
C ILE A 101 -6.13 -0.91 -12.84
N PHE A 102 -6.19 -0.98 -11.50
CA PHE A 102 -5.08 -1.46 -10.69
C PHE A 102 -4.68 -2.88 -11.07
N LEU A 103 -5.66 -3.79 -11.16
CA LEU A 103 -5.44 -5.18 -11.54
C LEU A 103 -4.80 -5.29 -12.93
N ALA A 104 -5.29 -4.53 -13.91
CA ALA A 104 -4.73 -4.53 -15.27
C ALA A 104 -3.27 -4.07 -15.28
N ILE A 105 -2.93 -3.00 -14.57
CA ILE A 105 -1.56 -2.49 -14.46
C ILE A 105 -0.67 -3.49 -13.72
N SER A 106 -1.14 -4.06 -12.61
CA SER A 106 -0.39 -5.09 -11.88
C SER A 106 -0.14 -6.33 -12.74
N LEU A 107 -1.12 -6.79 -13.53
CA LEU A 107 -0.92 -7.91 -14.46
C LEU A 107 0.11 -7.58 -15.53
N LEU A 108 0.04 -6.38 -16.11
CA LEU A 108 1.01 -5.92 -17.10
C LEU A 108 2.43 -5.94 -16.51
N ILE A 109 2.61 -5.37 -15.31
CA ILE A 109 3.90 -5.32 -14.63
C ILE A 109 4.36 -6.72 -14.20
N PHE A 110 3.46 -7.63 -13.85
CA PHE A 110 3.81 -9.02 -13.52
C PHE A 110 4.42 -9.76 -14.72
N ILE A 111 3.84 -9.54 -15.91
CA ILE A 111 4.34 -10.12 -17.16
C ILE A 111 5.70 -9.49 -17.52
N PHE A 112 5.77 -8.16 -17.49
CA PHE A 112 6.96 -7.39 -17.86
C PHE A 112 7.95 -7.16 -16.70
N THR A 113 7.84 -7.90 -15.60
CA THR A 113 8.68 -7.71 -14.41
C THR A 113 10.19 -7.69 -14.73
N PRO A 114 10.74 -8.60 -15.58
CA PRO A 114 12.15 -8.55 -15.93
C PRO A 114 12.57 -7.21 -16.54
N ALA A 115 11.76 -6.64 -17.44
CA ALA A 115 12.05 -5.35 -18.05
C ALA A 115 11.95 -4.21 -17.02
N CYS A 116 10.93 -4.22 -16.16
CA CYS A 116 10.78 -3.21 -15.11
C CYS A 116 11.96 -3.23 -14.13
N VAL A 117 12.39 -4.41 -13.69
CA VAL A 117 13.54 -4.57 -12.79
C VAL A 117 14.83 -4.13 -13.49
N HIS A 118 15.00 -4.43 -14.78
CA HIS A 118 16.17 -4.00 -15.53
C HIS A 118 16.27 -2.47 -15.65
N VAL A 119 15.15 -1.77 -15.80
CA VAL A 119 15.12 -0.29 -15.83
C VAL A 119 15.54 0.31 -14.48
N ILE A 120 15.09 -0.26 -13.37
CA ILE A 120 15.39 0.25 -12.03
C ILE A 120 16.80 -0.15 -11.57
N ALA A 121 17.22 -1.35 -11.91
CA ALA A 121 18.47 -1.96 -11.45
C ALA A 121 19.28 -2.48 -12.64
N TYR A 122 19.67 -1.56 -13.54
CA TYR A 122 20.43 -1.87 -14.75
C TYR A 122 21.74 -2.64 -14.49
N GLY A 123 22.36 -2.43 -13.33
CA GLY A 123 23.58 -3.12 -12.92
C GLY A 123 23.39 -4.55 -12.40
N PHE A 124 22.16 -5.05 -12.26
CA PHE A 124 21.92 -6.41 -11.75
C PHE A 124 22.11 -7.44 -12.86
N SER A 125 22.80 -8.53 -12.52
CA SER A 125 23.00 -9.67 -13.42
C SER A 125 22.97 -11.00 -12.64
N GLY A 126 22.87 -12.12 -13.36
CA GLY A 126 22.89 -13.47 -12.78
C GLY A 126 21.78 -13.73 -11.76
N GLU A 127 22.12 -14.43 -10.67
CA GLU A 127 21.19 -14.79 -9.59
C GLU A 127 20.54 -13.57 -8.92
N ARG A 128 21.27 -12.46 -8.77
CA ARG A 128 20.75 -11.25 -8.13
C ARG A 128 19.58 -10.64 -8.91
N PHE A 129 19.70 -10.62 -10.24
CA PHE A 129 18.62 -10.17 -11.12
C PHE A 129 17.42 -11.12 -11.05
N ALA A 130 17.65 -12.43 -11.16
CA ALA A 130 16.59 -13.44 -11.08
C ALA A 130 15.83 -13.38 -9.75
N LEU A 131 16.56 -13.16 -8.65
CA LEU A 131 15.98 -12.99 -7.31
C LEU A 131 15.14 -11.72 -7.23
N ALA A 132 15.64 -10.57 -7.70
CA ALA A 132 14.89 -9.31 -7.70
C ALA A 132 13.59 -9.43 -8.50
N VAL A 133 13.62 -10.08 -9.67
CA VAL A 133 12.42 -10.34 -10.49
C VAL A 133 11.42 -11.21 -9.73
N THR A 134 11.87 -12.28 -9.09
CA THR A 134 11.00 -13.21 -8.34
C THR A 134 10.36 -12.52 -7.14
N LEU A 135 11.15 -11.79 -6.36
CA LEU A 135 10.65 -11.02 -5.21
C LEU A 135 9.67 -9.93 -5.64
N THR A 136 9.94 -9.24 -6.75
CA THR A 136 9.03 -8.21 -7.28
C THR A 136 7.67 -8.81 -7.60
N ARG A 137 7.62 -9.99 -8.24
CA ARG A 137 6.37 -10.69 -8.54
C ARG A 137 5.58 -11.03 -7.27
N TYR A 138 6.24 -11.56 -6.25
CA TYR A 138 5.59 -11.88 -4.98
C TYR A 138 5.03 -10.63 -4.29
N LEU A 139 5.82 -9.57 -4.23
CA LEU A 139 5.43 -8.31 -3.59
C LEU A 139 4.32 -7.60 -4.37
N LEU A 140 4.30 -7.71 -5.71
CA LEU A 140 3.23 -7.17 -6.54
C LEU A 140 1.89 -7.87 -6.27
N VAL A 141 1.92 -9.20 -6.14
CA VAL A 141 0.73 -9.99 -5.76
C VAL A 141 0.27 -9.61 -4.35
N ALA A 142 1.19 -9.47 -3.39
CA ALA A 142 0.84 -8.99 -2.05
C ALA A 142 0.22 -7.57 -2.08
N GLY A 143 0.74 -6.69 -2.94
CA GLY A 143 0.21 -5.34 -3.15
C GLY A 143 -1.25 -5.30 -3.62
N LEU A 144 -1.69 -6.27 -4.44
CA LEU A 144 -3.11 -6.40 -4.81
C LEU A 144 -4.01 -6.51 -3.57
N PHE A 145 -3.62 -7.32 -2.58
CA PHE A 145 -4.38 -7.47 -1.34
C PHE A 145 -4.33 -6.20 -0.48
N THR A 146 -3.20 -5.50 -0.46
CA THR A 146 -3.09 -4.20 0.22
C THR A 146 -4.03 -3.17 -0.39
N VAL A 147 -4.13 -3.10 -1.73
CA VAL A 147 -5.07 -2.17 -2.38
C VAL A 147 -6.51 -2.49 -2.00
N LEU A 148 -6.90 -3.75 -2.13
CA LEU A 148 -8.25 -4.18 -1.77
C LEU A 148 -8.59 -3.79 -0.34
N THR A 149 -7.68 -4.04 0.60
CA THR A 149 -7.86 -3.69 2.01
C THR A 149 -8.03 -2.19 2.22
N GLY A 150 -7.20 -1.36 1.59
CA GLY A 150 -7.33 0.10 1.70
C GLY A 150 -8.63 0.64 1.09
N MET A 151 -9.11 0.05 -0.01
CA MET A 151 -10.39 0.41 -0.61
C MET A 151 -11.58 0.08 0.31
N PHE A 152 -11.54 -1.05 1.03
CA PHE A 152 -12.59 -1.44 1.98
C PHE A 152 -12.57 -0.61 3.27
N THR A 153 -11.39 -0.26 3.75
CA THR A 153 -11.22 0.49 5.00
C THR A 153 -11.35 2.01 4.80
N GLY A 154 -11.29 2.49 3.56
CA GLY A 154 -11.20 3.92 3.24
C GLY A 154 -9.87 4.55 3.65
N LEU A 155 -8.88 3.72 4.01
CA LEU A 155 -7.53 4.14 4.38
C LEU A 155 -6.64 4.13 3.13
N PHE A 156 -6.72 5.22 2.37
CA PHE A 156 -5.62 5.73 1.56
C PHE A 156 -5.47 7.22 1.81
#